data_AF-A0A345H0M2-F1
#
_entry.id   AF-A0A345H0M2-F1
#
_cell.length_a   1.000
_cell.length_b   1.000
_cell.length_c   1.000
_cell.angle_alpha   90.00
_cell.angle_beta   90.00
_cell.angle_gamma   90.00
#
_symmetry.space_group_name_H-M   'P 1'
#
loop_
_entity.id
_entity.type
_entity.pdbx_description
1 polymer ?
#
loop_
_entity_poly.entity_id
_entity_poly.type
_entity_poly.pdbx_seq_one_letter_code
_entity_poly.pdbx_strand_id
1 'polypeptide(L)'
;MKLKFLMVFMCVTLCGFSQERVKNSTETMYLLDAIMMKKMIKAKKMKVHKVTSKTSLKEVYLLAKESPNLIIQVTHKGVVKYGLSTTISIDDYRQLQDKCQKFCRETIGNCKGTRLAIIGASGKCYCGCLDFKTDLDSIIDREDPF
;
A
#
# COMPACT_ATOMS: atom_id res chain seq x y z
N MET A 1 17.84 16.18 -67.76
CA MET A 1 18.20 17.02 -66.59
C MET A 1 16.93 17.28 -65.79
N LYS A 2 16.67 16.49 -64.74
CA LYS A 2 16.90 16.83 -63.32
C LYS A 2 16.11 18.05 -62.85
N LEU A 3 14.95 17.84 -62.21
CA LEU A 3 14.42 18.68 -61.13
C LEU A 3 13.37 17.85 -60.37
N LYS A 4 13.83 16.96 -59.48
CA LYS A 4 13.73 17.10 -58.01
C LYS A 4 12.27 17.17 -57.52
N PHE A 5 11.73 15.98 -57.24
CA PHE A 5 10.65 15.74 -56.29
C PHE A 5 10.92 16.53 -55.00
N LEU A 6 10.13 17.57 -54.74
CA LEU A 6 10.08 18.22 -53.45
C LEU A 6 9.17 17.38 -52.55
N MET A 7 9.73 16.32 -51.95
CA MET A 7 9.13 15.71 -50.78
C MET A 7 9.17 16.74 -49.66
N VAL A 8 8.07 17.46 -49.48
CA VAL A 8 7.81 18.22 -48.27
C VAL A 8 7.58 17.18 -47.17
N PHE A 9 8.67 16.80 -46.50
CA PHE A 9 8.67 16.19 -45.18
C PHE A 9 7.95 17.15 -44.21
N MET A 10 6.62 17.11 -44.17
CA MET A 10 5.88 17.52 -42.97
C MET A 10 6.01 16.41 -41.93
N CYS A 11 7.23 16.25 -41.41
CA CYS A 11 7.40 15.72 -40.06
C CYS A 11 6.98 16.83 -39.10
N VAL A 12 5.67 17.04 -38.96
CA VAL A 12 5.15 17.71 -37.78
C VAL A 12 5.26 16.68 -36.67
N THR A 13 6.41 16.76 -36.00
CA THR A 13 6.67 16.20 -34.70
C THR A 13 5.45 16.35 -33.80
N LEU A 14 4.75 15.23 -33.58
CA LEU A 14 3.87 15.02 -32.43
C LEU A 14 4.75 15.01 -31.16
N CYS A 15 5.35 16.16 -30.85
CA CYS A 15 5.99 16.39 -29.58
C CYS A 15 4.90 16.58 -28.54
N GLY A 16 4.74 15.56 -27.70
CA GLY A 16 4.82 15.81 -26.26
C GLY A 16 3.60 16.45 -25.63
N PHE A 17 2.49 15.73 -25.60
CA PHE A 17 1.76 15.54 -24.35
C PHE A 17 1.33 14.08 -24.26
N SER A 18 2.30 13.17 -24.23
CA SER A 18 2.17 12.10 -23.24
C SER A 18 2.15 12.85 -21.92
N GLN A 19 0.95 13.20 -21.45
CA GLN A 19 0.73 13.35 -20.03
C GLN A 19 1.29 12.05 -19.47
N GLU A 20 2.53 12.09 -18.98
CA GLU A 20 2.88 11.34 -17.80
C GLU A 20 1.73 11.65 -16.85
N ARG A 21 0.70 10.78 -16.89
CA ARG A 21 -0.08 10.53 -15.70
C ARG A 21 1.01 10.18 -14.74
N VAL A 22 1.43 11.16 -13.95
CA VAL A 22 2.13 10.95 -12.71
C VAL A 22 1.18 9.99 -12.03
N LYS A 23 1.48 8.69 -12.19
CA LYS A 23 0.87 7.64 -11.41
C LYS A 23 1.32 8.06 -10.04
N ASN A 24 0.49 8.83 -9.35
CA ASN A 24 0.44 8.79 -7.91
C ASN A 24 0.05 7.34 -7.62
N SER A 25 1.00 6.42 -7.77
CA SER A 25 0.86 5.05 -7.34
C SER A 25 0.89 5.20 -5.84
N THR A 26 -0.29 5.37 -5.27
CA THR A 26 -0.47 5.37 -3.82
C THR A 26 0.11 4.05 -3.32
N GLU A 27 1.34 4.10 -2.82
CA GLU A 27 1.96 2.92 -2.21
C GLU A 27 1.14 2.63 -0.97
N THR A 28 0.46 1.48 -0.98
CA THR A 28 -0.56 1.13 0.01
C THR A 28 0.00 0.07 0.94
N MET A 29 -0.14 0.28 2.24
CA MET A 29 0.13 -0.73 3.26
C MET A 29 -1.18 -1.19 3.87
N TYR A 30 -1.32 -2.51 4.04
CA TYR A 30 -2.53 -3.13 4.55
C TYR A 30 -2.33 -3.52 6.01
N LEU A 31 -3.19 -3.02 6.91
CA LEU A 31 -3.25 -3.60 8.26
C LEU A 31 -4.14 -4.84 8.23
N LEU A 32 -3.67 -5.87 8.93
CA LEU A 32 -4.24 -7.19 8.98
C LEU A 32 -4.66 -7.48 10.43
N ASP A 33 -5.92 -7.82 10.63
CA ASP A 33 -6.38 -8.30 11.94
C ASP A 33 -5.83 -9.71 12.26
N ALA A 34 -6.05 -10.16 13.50
CA ALA A 34 -5.58 -11.46 13.95
C ALA A 34 -6.14 -12.64 13.13
N ILE A 35 -7.39 -12.53 12.66
CA ILE A 35 -8.05 -13.58 11.86
C ILE A 35 -7.37 -13.69 10.49
N MET A 36 -7.13 -12.55 9.84
CA MET A 36 -6.48 -12.43 8.54
C MET A 36 -5.04 -12.92 8.60
N MET A 37 -4.27 -12.48 9.61
CA MET A 37 -2.92 -13.00 9.84
C MET A 37 -2.93 -14.52 9.98
N LYS A 38 -3.80 -15.08 10.83
CA LYS A 38 -3.89 -16.53 11.05
C LYS A 38 -4.20 -17.29 9.77
N LYS A 39 -5.13 -16.80 8.94
CA LYS A 39 -5.46 -17.42 7.65
C LYS A 39 -4.29 -17.35 6.66
N MET A 40 -3.62 -16.20 6.54
CA MET A 40 -2.46 -16.02 5.65
C MET A 40 -1.27 -16.89 6.04
N ILE A 41 -1.01 -17.01 7.34
CA ILE A 41 0.03 -17.90 7.88
C ILE A 41 -0.35 -19.37 7.61
N LYS A 42 -1.59 -19.77 7.89
CA LYS A 42 -2.07 -21.15 7.68
C LYS A 42 -2.03 -21.56 6.21
N ALA A 43 -2.31 -20.64 5.29
CA ALA A 43 -2.21 -20.89 3.86
C ALA A 43 -0.76 -21.09 3.38
N LYS A 44 0.26 -20.90 4.25
CA LYS A 44 1.70 -20.93 3.95
C LYS A 44 2.10 -20.01 2.78
N LYS A 45 1.27 -19.02 2.47
CA LYS A 45 1.49 -18.08 1.37
C LYS A 45 2.41 -16.93 1.76
N MET A 46 2.73 -16.77 3.04
CA MET A 46 3.45 -15.60 3.56
C MET A 46 4.50 -15.99 4.60
N LYS A 47 5.63 -15.27 4.61
CA LYS A 47 6.59 -15.27 5.72
C LYS A 47 6.11 -14.30 6.80
N VAL A 48 6.49 -14.56 8.04
CA VAL A 48 6.19 -13.68 9.17
C VAL A 48 7.48 -13.09 9.73
N HIS A 49 7.55 -11.77 9.79
CA HIS A 49 8.61 -11.05 10.49
C HIS A 49 7.99 -10.31 11.67
N LYS A 50 8.58 -10.45 12.86
CA LYS A 50 8.03 -9.87 14.09
C LYS A 50 8.76 -8.58 14.40
N VAL A 51 7.99 -7.52 14.68
CA VAL A 51 8.51 -6.25 15.15
C VAL A 51 7.79 -5.84 16.43
N THR A 52 8.37 -4.87 17.13
CA THR A 52 7.71 -4.23 18.26
C THR A 52 6.99 -2.98 17.79
N SER A 53 6.03 -2.51 18.56
CA SER A 53 5.33 -1.25 18.28
C SER A 53 6.23 0.00 18.34
N LYS A 54 7.42 -0.11 18.93
CA LYS A 54 8.44 0.95 18.90
C LYS A 54 9.18 1.06 17.56
N THR A 55 9.02 0.07 16.68
CA THR A 55 9.67 0.08 15.36
C THR A 55 9.05 1.19 14.51
N SER A 56 9.90 1.93 13.79
CA SER A 56 9.44 3.02 12.93
C SER A 56 8.61 2.50 11.76
N LEU A 57 7.59 3.26 11.35
CA LEU A 57 6.81 2.92 10.16
C LEU A 57 7.65 2.85 8.90
N LYS A 58 8.72 3.67 8.82
CA LYS A 58 9.62 3.70 7.66
C LYS A 58 10.33 2.37 7.48
N GLU A 59 10.87 1.83 8.57
CA GLU A 59 11.59 0.55 8.57
C GLU A 59 10.66 -0.60 8.19
N VAL A 60 9.48 -0.65 8.80
CA VAL A 60 8.43 -1.63 8.50
C VAL A 60 8.05 -1.58 7.03
N TYR A 61 7.86 -0.38 6.48
CA TYR A 61 7.51 -0.22 5.08
C TYR A 61 8.63 -0.72 4.13
N LEU A 62 9.88 -0.36 4.41
CA LEU A 62 11.02 -0.82 3.61
C LEU A 62 11.15 -2.34 3.64
N LEU A 63 11.03 -2.96 4.82
CA LEU A 63 11.03 -4.41 4.99
C LEU A 63 9.93 -5.09 4.17
N ALA A 64 8.69 -4.57 4.24
CA ALA A 64 7.55 -5.13 3.50
C ALA A 64 7.64 -4.89 1.99
N LYS A 65 8.37 -3.86 1.53
CA LYS A 65 8.56 -3.57 0.11
C LYS A 65 9.61 -4.50 -0.52
N GLU A 66 10.68 -4.79 0.22
CA GLU A 66 11.78 -5.64 -0.26
C GLU A 66 11.43 -7.13 -0.24
N SER A 67 10.44 -7.52 0.58
CA SER A 67 10.05 -8.92 0.77
C SER A 67 8.64 -9.18 0.23
N PRO A 68 8.48 -9.70 -1.01
CA PRO A 68 7.19 -10.13 -1.49
C PRO A 68 6.65 -11.25 -0.58
N ASN A 69 5.34 -11.21 -0.29
CA ASN A 69 4.67 -12.15 0.60
C ASN A 69 5.14 -12.11 2.06
N LEU A 70 5.38 -10.92 2.61
CA LEU A 70 5.74 -10.73 4.01
C LEU A 70 4.55 -10.18 4.83
N ILE A 71 4.31 -10.78 6.00
CA ILE A 71 3.53 -10.20 7.09
C ILE A 71 4.49 -9.68 8.14
N ILE A 72 4.38 -8.40 8.45
CA ILE A 72 5.05 -7.80 9.60
C ILE A 72 4.08 -7.84 10.78
N GLN A 73 4.33 -8.75 11.71
CA GLN A 73 3.53 -8.95 12.90
C GLN A 73 3.99 -7.97 13.99
N VAL A 74 3.11 -7.05 14.37
CA VAL A 74 3.39 -6.01 15.36
C VAL A 74 2.99 -6.49 16.74
N THR A 75 3.93 -6.38 17.68
CA THR A 75 3.72 -6.72 19.09
C THR A 75 3.87 -5.49 19.98
N HIS A 76 3.00 -5.35 20.98
CA HIS A 76 3.07 -4.31 22.01
C HIS A 76 2.95 -4.97 23.38
N LYS A 77 3.92 -4.70 24.28
CA LYS A 77 4.00 -5.34 25.61
C LYS A 77 3.92 -6.88 25.54
N GLY A 78 4.56 -7.49 24.53
CA GLY A 78 4.58 -8.94 24.33
C GLY A 78 3.31 -9.53 23.70
N VAL A 79 2.27 -8.72 23.46
CA VAL A 79 1.00 -9.16 22.86
C VAL A 79 0.94 -8.74 21.39
N VAL A 80 0.48 -9.64 20.54
CA VAL A 80 0.27 -9.37 19.10
C VAL A 80 -0.93 -8.46 18.94
N LYS A 81 -0.77 -7.33 18.24
CA LYS A 81 -1.86 -6.36 18.03
C LYS A 81 -2.44 -6.48 16.61
N TYR A 82 -1.61 -6.34 15.60
CA TYR A 82 -2.00 -6.43 14.19
C TYR A 82 -0.82 -6.85 13.31
N GLY A 83 -1.11 -7.09 12.03
CA GLY A 83 -0.12 -7.34 11.00
C GLY A 83 -0.08 -6.20 9.98
N LEU A 84 1.04 -6.05 9.28
CA LEU A 84 1.19 -5.16 8.15
C LEU A 84 1.69 -5.93 6.94
N SER A 85 1.21 -5.57 5.75
CA SER A 85 1.73 -6.09 4.49
C SER A 85 1.53 -5.12 3.34
N THR A 86 2.34 -5.21 2.29
CA THR A 86 2.16 -4.48 1.03
C THR A 86 1.34 -5.27 0.02
N THR A 87 1.06 -6.55 0.29
CA THR A 87 0.37 -7.47 -0.63
C THR A 87 -0.55 -8.43 0.11
N ILE A 88 -1.76 -8.64 -0.42
CA ILE A 88 -2.70 -9.66 0.08
C ILE A 88 -3.06 -10.59 -1.07
N SER A 89 -2.80 -11.90 -0.88
CA SER A 89 -2.96 -12.93 -1.91
C SER A 89 -4.06 -13.96 -1.62
N ILE A 90 -4.92 -13.71 -0.62
CA ILE A 90 -6.10 -14.54 -0.34
C ILE A 90 -7.33 -13.90 -1.00
N ASP A 91 -8.04 -14.66 -1.82
CA ASP A 91 -9.14 -14.17 -2.65
C ASP A 91 -10.28 -13.53 -1.84
N ASP A 92 -10.71 -14.18 -0.74
CA ASP A 92 -11.73 -13.62 0.18
C ASP A 92 -11.39 -12.20 0.67
N TYR A 93 -10.10 -11.92 0.83
CA TYR A 93 -9.62 -10.64 1.33
C TYR A 93 -9.27 -9.65 0.22
N ARG A 94 -9.01 -10.13 -1.00
CA ARG A 94 -8.85 -9.26 -2.17
C ARG A 94 -10.15 -8.48 -2.43
N GLN A 95 -11.30 -9.12 -2.27
CA GLN A 95 -12.60 -8.43 -2.42
C GLN A 95 -12.81 -7.34 -1.36
N LEU A 96 -12.46 -7.63 -0.10
CA LEU A 96 -12.54 -6.65 0.98
C LEU A 96 -11.58 -5.48 0.73
N GLN A 97 -10.37 -5.78 0.27
CA GLN A 97 -9.36 -4.79 -0.09
C GLN A 97 -9.83 -3.88 -1.22
N ASP A 98 -10.38 -4.44 -2.30
CA ASP A 98 -10.90 -3.66 -3.42
C ASP A 98 -12.05 -2.75 -2.97
N LYS A 99 -12.92 -3.25 -2.07
CA LYS A 99 -13.99 -2.45 -1.45
C LYS A 99 -13.40 -1.30 -0.62
N CYS A 100 -12.41 -1.57 0.22
CA CYS A 100 -11.78 -0.54 1.02
C CYS A 100 -11.02 0.47 0.17
N GLN A 101 -10.27 0.05 -0.86
CA GLN A 101 -9.62 0.96 -1.80
C GLN A 101 -10.61 1.90 -2.50
N LYS A 102 -11.79 1.39 -2.89
CA LYS A 102 -12.86 2.23 -3.47
C LYS A 102 -13.42 3.21 -2.45
N PHE A 103 -13.69 2.76 -1.22
CA PHE A 103 -14.18 3.62 -0.14
C PHE A 103 -13.18 4.73 0.20
N CYS A 104 -11.90 4.37 0.31
CA CYS A 104 -10.82 5.27 0.71
C CYS A 104 -10.36 6.21 -0.41
N ARG A 105 -10.99 6.17 -1.60
CA ARG A 105 -10.57 6.92 -2.79
C ARG A 105 -10.61 8.43 -2.59
N GLU A 106 -11.48 8.94 -1.72
CA GLU A 106 -11.54 10.37 -1.40
C GLU A 106 -10.41 10.79 -0.45
N THR A 107 -10.08 9.95 0.52
CA THR A 107 -8.92 10.12 1.41
C THR A 107 -7.60 10.13 0.64
N ILE A 108 -7.51 9.40 -0.48
CA ILE A 108 -6.35 9.41 -1.41
C ILE A 108 -6.06 10.84 -1.90
N GLY A 109 -7.08 11.67 -2.11
CA GLY A 109 -6.91 13.06 -2.54
C GLY A 109 -6.22 13.95 -1.49
N ASN A 110 -6.28 13.55 -0.22
CA ASN A 110 -5.75 14.30 0.92
C ASN A 110 -4.36 13.80 1.38
N CYS A 111 -3.97 12.56 1.06
CA CYS A 111 -2.62 12.05 1.34
C CYS A 111 -1.59 12.50 0.29
N LYS A 112 -1.58 13.79 -0.07
CA LYS A 112 -0.67 14.33 -1.08
C LYS A 112 0.78 14.15 -0.63
N GLY A 113 1.54 13.35 -1.38
CA GLY A 113 2.95 13.09 -1.10
C GLY A 113 3.22 12.05 0.00
N THR A 114 2.20 11.39 0.52
CA THR A 114 2.33 10.35 1.56
C THR A 114 1.69 9.04 1.14
N ARG A 115 2.02 7.96 1.86
CA ARG A 115 1.52 6.60 1.58
C ARG A 115 0.21 6.36 2.32
N LEU A 116 -0.63 5.48 1.80
CA LEU A 116 -1.92 5.18 2.41
C LEU A 116 -1.83 3.88 3.21
N ALA A 117 -2.32 3.87 4.44
CA ALA A 117 -2.67 2.66 5.14
C ALA A 117 -4.14 2.33 4.89
N ILE A 118 -4.45 1.11 4.47
CA ILE A 118 -5.82 0.60 4.34
C ILE A 118 -5.99 -0.60 5.27
N ILE A 119 -7.03 -0.62 6.07
CA ILE A 119 -7.38 -1.77 6.92
C ILE A 119 -8.75 -2.28 6.50
N GLY A 120 -8.89 -3.60 6.41
CA GLY A 120 -10.18 -4.26 6.38
C GLY A 120 -10.27 -5.20 7.59
N ALA A 121 -11.04 -4.82 8.61
CA ALA A 121 -11.34 -5.68 9.76
C ALA A 121 -12.84 -5.94 9.79
N SER A 122 -13.24 -7.21 9.62
CA SER A 122 -14.63 -7.69 9.72
C SER A 122 -15.72 -6.71 9.26
N GLY A 123 -15.64 -6.24 8.01
CA GLY A 123 -16.65 -5.38 7.38
C GLY A 123 -16.43 -3.86 7.53
N LYS A 124 -15.44 -3.42 8.31
CA LYS A 124 -15.05 -2.02 8.42
C LYS A 124 -13.79 -1.74 7.58
N CYS A 125 -13.78 -0.59 6.91
CA CYS A 125 -12.63 -0.09 6.18
C CYS A 125 -12.05 1.12 6.90
N TYR A 126 -10.75 1.11 7.17
CA TYR A 126 -10.03 2.27 7.67
C TYR A 126 -9.04 2.76 6.61
N CYS A 127 -8.92 4.08 6.49
CA CYS A 127 -7.89 4.75 5.72
C CYS A 127 -7.23 5.85 6.52
N GLY A 128 -5.90 5.88 6.49
CA GLY A 128 -5.11 6.98 7.03
C GLY A 128 -3.88 7.24 6.18
N CYS A 129 -3.44 8.49 6.15
CA CYS A 129 -2.14 8.82 5.58
C CYS A 129 -1.03 8.38 6.55
N LEU A 130 -0.05 7.64 6.04
CA LEU A 130 1.11 7.19 6.79
C LEU A 130 2.16 8.31 6.84
N ASP A 131 2.43 8.79 8.05
CA ASP A 131 3.63 9.58 8.32
C ASP A 131 4.76 8.67 8.80
N PHE A 132 5.76 8.50 7.93
CA PHE A 132 6.94 7.67 8.22
C PHE A 132 7.86 8.22 9.31
N LYS A 133 7.59 9.42 9.83
CA LYS A 133 8.29 9.97 11.00
C LYS A 133 7.77 9.38 12.31
N THR A 134 6.63 8.68 12.30
CA THR A 134 6.00 8.11 13.50
C THR A 134 6.34 6.63 13.69
N ASP A 135 6.21 6.17 14.93
CA ASP A 135 6.28 4.76 15.31
C ASP A 135 4.92 4.07 15.24
N LEU A 136 4.92 2.75 15.38
CA LEU A 136 3.68 1.96 15.36
C LEU A 136 2.86 2.10 16.65
N ASP A 137 3.47 2.52 17.76
CA ASP A 137 2.78 2.87 19.02
C ASP A 137 1.77 3.99 18.78
N SER A 138 2.16 5.01 18.01
CA SER A 138 1.29 6.12 17.61
C SER A 138 0.07 5.69 16.78
N ILE A 139 0.10 4.50 16.17
CA ILE A 139 -1.05 3.90 15.49
C ILE A 139 -1.94 3.15 16.49
N ILE A 140 -1.33 2.38 17.40
CA ILE A 140 -2.05 1.59 18.42
C ILE A 140 -2.88 2.48 19.34
N ASP A 141 -2.41 3.68 19.67
CA ASP A 141 -3.15 4.58 20.56
C ASP A 141 -4.27 5.36 19.84
N ARG A 142 -4.20 5.48 18.50
CA ARG A 142 -5.24 6.15 17.68
C ARG A 142 -6.33 5.19 17.24
N GLU A 143 -5.98 3.94 17.08
CA GLU A 143 -6.90 2.87 16.78
C GLU A 143 -6.98 1.99 18.02
N ASP A 144 -8.04 2.15 18.81
CA ASP A 144 -8.65 0.97 19.43
C ASP A 144 -9.33 0.23 18.25
N PRO A 145 -8.63 -0.67 17.53
CA PRO A 145 -9.07 -1.13 16.22
C PRO A 145 -10.06 -2.29 16.33
N PHE A 146 -10.41 -2.70 17.57
CA PHE A 146 -11.16 -3.91 17.90
C PHE A 146 -12.16 -3.67 19.03
#